data_AF-A0A504M9A2-F1
#
_entry.id   AF-A0A504M9A2-F1
#
_cell.length_a   1.000
_cell.length_b   1.000
_cell.length_c   1.000
_cell.angle_alpha   90.00
_cell.angle_beta   90.00
_cell.angle_gamma   90.00
#
_symmetry.space_group_name_H-M   'P 1'
#
loop_
_entity.id
_entity.type
_entity.pdbx_description
1 polymer ?
#
loop_
_entity_poly.entity_id
_entity_poly.type
_entity_poly.pdbx_seq_one_letter_code
_entity_poly.pdbx_strand_id
1 'polypeptide(L)' 'MSLMEANAFAFSLATSLMVSIVIFRAGDGTLTVVRADEYDGEASEIVREIDPHERSHIRDTRGTKRN' A
#
# COMPACT_ATOMS: atom_id res chain seq x y z
N MET A 1 10.19 8.18 -11.05
CA MET A 1 9.72 6.78 -11.11
C MET A 1 8.37 6.73 -11.82
N SER A 2 8.09 5.64 -12.53
CA SER A 2 6.74 5.34 -13.00
C SER A 2 5.87 4.81 -11.85
N LEU A 3 4.54 4.88 -11.99
CA LEU A 3 3.61 4.32 -11.01
C LEU A 3 3.78 2.81 -10.83
N MET A 4 4.15 2.10 -11.90
CA MET A 4 4.33 0.65 -11.88
C MET A 4 5.54 0.25 -11.05
N GLU A 5 6.66 0.97 -11.19
CA GLU A 5 7.86 0.76 -10.38
C GLU A 5 7.61 1.08 -8.90
N ALA A 6 6.93 2.20 -8.62
CA ALA A 6 6.59 2.59 -7.26
C ALA A 6 5.72 1.54 -6.56
N ASN A 7 4.76 0.96 -7.28
CA ASN A 7 3.89 -0.10 -6.76
C ASN A 7 4.66 -1.38 -6.46
N ALA A 8 5.52 -1.83 -7.37
CA ALA A 8 6.34 -3.03 -7.14
C ALA A 8 7.32 -2.85 -5.96
N PHE A 9 7.95 -1.67 -5.86
CA PHE A 9 8.85 -1.35 -4.76
C PHE A 9 8.12 -1.26 -3.42
N ALA A 10 7.01 -0.54 -3.37
CA ALA A 10 6.18 -0.40 -2.18
C ALA A 10 5.65 -1.76 -1.69
N PHE A 11 5.23 -2.64 -2.60
CA PHE A 11 4.79 -4.00 -2.26
C PHE A 11 5.94 -4.84 -1.66
N SER A 12 7.14 -4.76 -2.23
CA SER A 12 8.32 -5.45 -1.70
C SER A 12 8.66 -4.98 -0.27
N LEU A 13 8.59 -3.67 -0.03
CA LEU A 13 8.79 -3.09 1.30
C LEU A 13 7.70 -3.52 2.29
N ALA A 14 6.44 -3.39 1.90
CA ALA A 14 5.29 -3.75 2.74
C ALA A 14 5.36 -5.21 3.20
N THR A 15 5.71 -6.11 2.28
CA THR A 15 5.82 -7.55 2.58
C THR A 15 7.05 -7.92 3.39
N SER A 16 8.18 -7.22 3.19
CA SER A 16 9.43 -7.49 3.92
C SER A 16 9.37 -6.97 5.36
N LEU A 17 8.75 -5.80 5.57
CA LEU A 17 8.68 -5.13 6.87
C LEU A 17 7.38 -5.41 7.63
N MET A 18 6.36 -5.97 6.96
CA MET A 18 5.00 -6.13 7.50
C MET A 18 4.40 -4.81 8.01
N VAL A 19 4.62 -3.73 7.27
CA VAL A 19 4.07 -2.40 7.56
C VAL A 19 3.33 -1.85 6.36
N SER A 20 2.33 -1.00 6.60
CA SER A 20 1.63 -0.28 5.52
C SER A 20 2.56 0.72 4.84
N ILE A 21 2.55 0.72 3.51
CA ILE A 21 3.36 1.61 2.68
C ILE A 21 2.45 2.52 1.87
N VAL A 22 2.77 3.80 1.86
CA VAL A 22 2.06 4.85 1.12
C VAL A 22 2.91 5.31 -0.06
N ILE A 23 2.26 5.40 -1.21
CA ILE A 23 2.77 6.02 -2.42
C ILE A 23 2.09 7.38 -2.52
N PHE A 24 2.86 8.45 -2.50
CA PHE A 24 2.36 9.82 -2.63
C PHE A 24 3.06 10.55 -3.76
N ARG A 25 2.43 11.62 -4.24
CA ARG A 25 2.98 12.49 -5.28
C ARG A 25 3.60 13.72 -4.62
N ALA A 26 4.91 13.84 -4.72
CA ALA A 26 5.62 15.03 -4.24
C ALA A 26 5.24 16.27 -5.06
N GLY A 27 5.49 17.46 -4.51
CA GLY A 27 5.14 18.75 -5.13
C GLY A 27 5.82 19.02 -6.48
N ASP A 28 6.90 18.30 -6.81
CA ASP A 28 7.56 18.31 -8.12
C ASP A 28 6.90 17.35 -9.14
N GLY A 29 5.85 16.65 -8.73
CA GLY A 29 5.09 15.70 -9.53
C GLY A 29 5.68 14.29 -9.56
N THR A 30 6.79 14.04 -8.87
CA THR A 30 7.41 12.71 -8.76
C THR A 30 6.65 11.82 -7.78
N LEU A 31 6.75 10.50 -7.97
CA LEU A 31 6.16 9.52 -7.07
C LEU A 31 7.20 9.05 -6.06
N THR A 32 6.85 9.14 -4.78
CA THR A 32 7.68 8.73 -3.64
C THR A 32 6.95 7.68 -2.82
N VAL A 33 7.72 6.84 -2.15
CA VAL A 33 7.24 5.72 -1.34
C VAL A 33 7.76 5.89 0.09
N VAL A 34 6.88 5.82 1.07
CA VAL A 34 7.21 5.95 2.49
C VAL A 34 6.30 5.04 3.33
N ARG A 35 6.68 4.73 4.56
CA ARG A 35 5.80 4.00 5.46
C ARG A 35 4.63 4.88 5.90
N ALA A 36 3.46 4.27 6.08
CA ALA A 36 2.25 4.99 6.48
C ALA A 36 2.41 5.68 7.84
N ASP A 37 3.19 5.11 8.77
CA ASP A 37 3.48 5.70 10.08
C ASP A 37 4.41 6.92 10.03
N GLU A 38 5.11 7.10 8.92
CA GLU A 38 6.07 8.19 8.71
C GLU A 38 5.52 9.28 7.80
N TYR A 39 4.40 9.00 7.11
CA TYR A 39 3.74 9.99 6.28
C TYR A 39 2.92 10.97 7.13
N ASP A 40 3.43 12.19 7.30
CA ASP A 40 2.73 13.32 7.95
C ASP A 40 2.18 14.32 6.91
N GLY A 41 2.07 13.89 5.65
CA GLY A 41 1.56 14.71 4.56
C GLY A 41 0.03 14.64 4.43
N GLU A 42 -0.50 15.39 3.45
CA GLU A 42 -1.93 15.42 3.20
C GLU A 42 -2.43 14.17 2.47
N ALA A 43 -3.53 13.60 2.94
CA ALA A 43 -4.12 12.41 2.34
C ALA A 43 -4.53 12.61 0.87
N SER A 44 -4.70 13.86 0.42
CA SER A 44 -4.97 14.19 -1.00
C SER A 44 -3.78 13.96 -1.92
N GLU A 45 -2.56 13.92 -1.40
CA GLU A 45 -1.34 13.64 -2.19
C GLU A 45 -1.06 12.12 -2.28
N ILE A 46 -1.76 11.33 -1.46
CA ILE A 46 -1.68 9.87 -1.48
C ILE A 46 -2.30 9.36 -2.78
N VAL A 47 -1.46 8.71 -3.58
CA VAL A 47 -1.88 8.04 -4.81
C VAL A 47 -2.38 6.64 -4.49
N ARG A 48 -1.73 5.96 -3.54
CA ARG A 48 -2.07 4.60 -3.16
C ARG A 48 -1.49 4.22 -1.81
N GLU A 49 -2.26 3.46 -1.04
CA GLU A 49 -1.78 2.77 0.15
C GLU A 49 -1.73 1.26 -0.10
N ILE A 50 -0.73 0.58 0.48
CA ILE A 50 -0.53 -0.85 0.39
C ILE A 50 -0.39 -1.39 1.81
N ASP A 51 -1.42 -2.08 2.28
CA ASP A 51 -1.40 -2.82 3.54
C ASP A 51 -1.00 -4.29 3.28
N PRO A 52 0.09 -4.80 3.90
CA PRO A 52 0.47 -6.21 3.79
C PRO A 52 -0.54 -7.18 4.44
N HIS A 53 -1.39 -6.72 5.35
CA HIS A 53 -2.36 -7.53 6.08
C HIS A 53 -3.71 -7.67 5.36
N GLU A 54 -4.08 -6.77 4.46
CA GLU A 54 -5.34 -6.85 3.69
C GLU A 54 -5.48 -8.18 2.92
N ARG A 55 -4.37 -8.71 2.38
CA ARG A 55 -4.39 -10.02 1.68
C ARG A 55 -4.57 -11.20 2.63
N SER A 56 -4.28 -11.06 3.92
CA SER A 56 -4.52 -12.12 4.91
C SER A 56 -6.02 -12.31 5.16
N HIS A 57 -6.84 -11.28 4.96
CA HIS A 57 -8.28 -11.31 5.23
C HIS A 57 -9.11 -12.00 4.13
N ILE A 58 -8.53 -12.31 2.95
CA ILE A 58 -9.22 -12.96 1.82
C ILE A 58 -9.42 -14.49 2.00
N ARG A 59 -9.07 -15.06 3.17
CA ARG A 59 -9.25 -16.50 3.46
C ARG A 59 -10.38 -16.87 4.41
N ASP A 60 -11.29 -15.96 4.74
CA ASP A 60 -12.47 -16.28 5.57
C ASP A 60 -13.83 -15.95 4.91
N THR A 61 -14.08 -16.50 3.72
CA THR A 61 -15.44 -16.52 3.13
C THR A 61 -15.86 -17.87 2.56
N ARG A 62 -15.12 -18.97 2.82
CA ARG A 62 -15.54 -20.33 2.42
C ARG A 62 -16.28 -21.11 3.52
N GLY A 63 -17.06 -20.41 4.32
CA GLY A 63 -17.82 -20.99 5.43
C GLY A 63 -19.24 -20.47 5.57
N THR A 64 -20.09 -20.56 4.55
CA THR A 64 -21.56 -20.56 4.75
C THR A 64 -22.30 -21.30 3.62
N LYS A 65 -22.84 -22.46 4.01
CA LYS A 65 -23.92 -23.30 3.48
C LYS A 65 -24.47 -23.04 2.05
N ARG A 66 -24.38 -24.09 1.22
CA ARG A 66 -25.49 -24.73 0.46
C ARG A 66 -25.12 -26.22 0.38
N ASN A 67 -25.91 -27.24 0.66
CA ASN A 67 -27.34 -27.46 0.88
C ASN A 67 -27.45 -28.71 1.76
#